data_AF-A0A3P1SDL5-F1
#
_entry.id   AF-A0A3P1SDL5-F1
#
_cell.length_a   1.000
_cell.length_b   1.000
_cell.length_c   1.000
_cell.angle_alpha   90.00
_cell.angle_beta   90.00
_cell.angle_gamma   90.00
#
_symmetry.space_group_name_H-M   'P 1'
#
loop_
_entity.id
_entity.type
_entity.pdbx_description
1 polymer ?
#
loop_
_entity_poly.entity_id
_entity_poly.type
_entity_poly.pdbx_seq_one_letter_code
_entity_poly.pdbx_strand_id
1 'polypeptide(L)'
;MFKKFGAALATCALAATLGVVAIPGALASSEPAVPVVKLTAATCADKSTHLSVTGFEADSNAQQQYRFVVEVEGLAKPLKQLNGAERKSVLTGETNAATIFGESKLEAMYGKTVTIKSYWFNTGKNGTFKFPVDRQVANFTTMAGDNMTKMVPLGASNTLTLVDPATLNCTPAGPAPKDSADDITVPTSHCCSV
;
A
#
# COMPACT_ATOMS: atom_id res chain seq x y z
N MET A 1 -47.57 -58.49 50.59
CA MET A 1 -46.90 -59.42 49.65
C MET A 1 -45.58 -58.80 49.22
N PHE A 2 -44.48 -59.37 49.69
CA PHE A 2 -43.12 -58.97 49.33
C PHE A 2 -42.77 -59.50 47.94
N LYS A 3 -42.20 -58.67 47.07
CA LYS A 3 -41.24 -59.12 46.05
C LYS A 3 -40.11 -58.10 45.92
N LYS A 4 -38.90 -58.65 45.94
CA LYS A 4 -37.56 -58.05 46.07
C LYS A 4 -36.89 -57.86 44.70
N PHE A 5 -35.71 -57.21 44.76
CA PHE A 5 -34.58 -57.17 43.81
C PHE A 5 -34.81 -56.31 42.55
N GLY A 6 -33.96 -55.37 42.16
CA GLY A 6 -32.55 -55.11 42.48
C GLY A 6 -31.74 -55.17 41.18
N ALA A 7 -31.20 -54.05 40.71
CA ALA A 7 -30.04 -53.99 39.81
C ALA A 7 -29.54 -52.54 39.71
N ALA A 8 -28.35 -52.32 40.25
CA ALA A 8 -27.58 -51.10 40.05
C ALA A 8 -26.95 -51.12 38.65
N LEU A 9 -27.05 -50.01 37.93
CA LEU A 9 -26.19 -49.71 36.80
C LEU A 9 -25.49 -48.39 37.10
N ALA A 10 -24.23 -48.50 37.47
CA ALA A 10 -23.29 -47.42 37.56
C ALA A 10 -22.94 -46.96 36.14
N THR A 11 -23.40 -45.79 35.74
CA THR A 11 -22.95 -45.14 34.50
C THR A 11 -21.75 -44.28 34.81
N CYS A 12 -20.60 -44.70 34.28
CA CYS A 12 -19.33 -43.98 34.28
C CYS A 12 -19.54 -42.55 33.73
N ALA A 13 -19.40 -41.54 34.58
CA ALA A 13 -19.27 -40.16 34.13
C ALA A 13 -17.86 -39.97 33.55
N LEU A 14 -17.74 -40.00 32.22
CA LEU A 14 -16.55 -39.46 31.55
C LEU A 14 -16.54 -37.95 31.75
N ALA A 15 -15.83 -37.48 32.78
CA ALA A 15 -15.43 -36.09 32.89
C ALA A 15 -14.32 -35.84 31.87
N ALA A 16 -14.70 -35.43 30.65
CA ALA A 16 -13.78 -34.82 29.71
C ALA A 16 -13.39 -33.44 30.25
N THR A 17 -12.36 -33.38 31.09
CA THR A 17 -11.68 -32.13 31.42
C THR A 17 -10.97 -31.64 30.17
N LEU A 18 -11.68 -30.83 29.37
CA LEU A 18 -11.08 -30.00 28.33
C LEU A 18 -10.17 -28.99 29.04
N GLY A 19 -8.89 -29.37 29.18
CA GLY A 19 -7.83 -28.44 29.50
C GLY A 19 -7.64 -27.51 28.32
N VAL A 20 -8.39 -26.42 28.29
CA VAL A 20 -8.10 -25.28 27.42
C VAL A 20 -6.82 -24.66 27.97
N VAL A 21 -5.68 -25.09 27.45
CA VAL A 21 -4.43 -24.35 27.59
C VAL A 21 -4.67 -23.03 26.85
N ALA A 22 -4.93 -21.97 27.61
CA ALA A 22 -4.87 -20.62 27.09
C ALA A 22 -3.45 -20.39 26.61
N ILE A 23 -3.22 -20.58 25.31
CA ILE A 23 -2.05 -20.05 24.62
C ILE A 23 -2.08 -18.56 24.95
N PRO A 24 -1.06 -17.99 25.60
CA PRO A 24 -1.00 -16.55 25.82
C PRO A 24 -1.06 -15.92 24.43
N GLY A 25 -2.23 -15.37 24.09
CA GLY A 25 -2.41 -14.62 22.86
C GLY A 25 -1.35 -13.54 22.89
N ALA A 26 -0.44 -13.59 21.91
CA ALA A 26 0.49 -12.50 21.69
C ALA A 26 -0.33 -11.21 21.69
N LEU A 27 -0.09 -10.34 22.66
CA LEU A 27 -0.70 -9.03 22.69
C LEU A 27 -0.40 -8.41 21.32
N ALA A 28 -1.46 -8.11 20.56
CA ALA A 28 -1.33 -7.49 19.26
C ALA A 28 -0.38 -6.30 19.39
N SER A 29 0.68 -6.29 18.58
CA SER A 29 1.67 -5.21 18.57
C SER A 29 0.91 -3.89 18.48
N SER A 30 1.07 -3.05 19.51
CA SER A 30 0.24 -1.87 19.70
C SER A 30 0.56 -0.72 18.75
N GLU A 31 1.57 -0.84 17.89
CA GLU A 31 2.00 0.23 16.97
C GLU A 31 1.39 0.06 15.57
N PRO A 32 1.04 1.17 14.88
CA PRO A 32 0.54 1.10 13.51
C PRO A 32 1.61 0.58 12.56
N ALA A 33 1.21 -0.25 11.60
CA ALA A 33 2.10 -0.70 10.53
C ALA A 33 2.77 0.47 9.81
N VAL A 34 4.06 0.31 9.50
CA VAL A 34 4.86 1.29 8.75
C VAL A 34 4.61 1.09 7.26
N PRO A 35 3.93 2.02 6.57
CA PRO A 35 3.61 1.85 5.18
C PRO A 35 4.84 2.04 4.31
N VAL A 36 4.93 1.25 3.25
CA VAL A 36 5.90 1.43 2.17
C VAL A 36 5.26 2.32 1.12
N VAL A 37 5.76 3.55 1.01
CA VAL A 37 5.36 4.47 -0.07
C VAL A 37 6.29 4.25 -1.26
N LYS A 38 5.73 4.07 -2.45
CA LYS A 38 6.50 3.92 -3.69
C LYS A 38 6.04 4.95 -4.71
N LEU A 39 6.97 5.82 -5.10
CA LEU A 39 6.81 6.70 -6.24
C LEU A 39 7.61 6.11 -7.41
N THR A 40 6.94 5.79 -8.51
CA THR A 40 7.54 5.22 -9.72
C THR A 40 7.59 6.31 -10.78
N ALA A 41 8.79 6.61 -11.29
CA ALA A 41 8.97 7.60 -12.36
C ALA A 41 8.35 7.12 -13.67
N ALA A 42 8.04 8.07 -14.55
CA ALA A 42 7.70 7.77 -15.94
C ALA A 42 8.84 7.03 -16.65
N THR A 43 8.45 6.10 -17.51
CA THR A 43 9.34 5.27 -18.34
C THR A 43 8.97 5.42 -19.81
N CYS A 44 9.71 4.75 -20.69
CA CYS A 44 9.37 4.73 -22.11
C CYS A 44 8.11 3.93 -22.42
N ALA A 45 7.81 2.90 -21.63
CA ALA A 45 6.60 2.08 -21.80
C ALA A 45 5.37 2.75 -21.18
N ASP A 46 5.57 3.46 -20.08
CA ASP A 46 4.54 4.17 -19.34
C ASP A 46 4.96 5.62 -19.09
N LYS A 47 4.32 6.54 -19.79
CA LYS A 47 4.62 7.98 -19.76
C LYS A 47 4.05 8.70 -18.53
N SER A 48 3.58 7.96 -17.53
CA SER A 48 3.01 8.51 -16.31
C SER A 48 3.90 8.27 -15.09
N THR A 49 3.82 9.14 -14.10
CA THR A 49 4.42 8.90 -12.77
C THR A 49 3.34 8.30 -11.87
N HIS A 50 3.69 7.27 -11.10
CA HIS A 50 2.74 6.49 -10.31
C HIS A 50 3.08 6.53 -8.83
N LEU A 51 2.06 6.64 -7.98
CA LEU A 51 2.17 6.57 -6.53
C LEU A 51 1.37 5.39 -6.00
N SER A 52 1.99 4.54 -5.20
CA SER A 52 1.32 3.49 -4.45
C SER A 52 1.80 3.48 -3.00
N VAL A 53 0.93 2.98 -2.12
CA VAL A 53 1.25 2.71 -0.72
C VAL A 53 0.90 1.25 -0.43
N THR A 54 1.77 0.55 0.29
CA THR A 54 1.54 -0.84 0.75
C THR A 54 1.98 -0.99 2.22
N GLY A 55 1.77 -2.16 2.82
CA GLY A 55 2.26 -2.44 4.19
C GLY A 55 1.54 -1.64 5.30
N PHE A 56 0.26 -1.34 5.11
CA PHE A 56 -0.59 -0.63 6.07
C PHE A 56 -1.70 -1.55 6.62
N GLU A 57 -2.38 -1.10 7.67
CA GLU A 57 -3.48 -1.84 8.30
C GLU A 57 -4.64 -2.12 7.34
N ALA A 58 -5.16 -3.36 7.33
CA ALA A 58 -6.31 -3.72 6.50
C ALA A 58 -7.63 -3.08 6.97
N ASP A 59 -7.71 -2.68 8.25
CA ASP A 59 -8.89 -2.04 8.81
C ASP A 59 -9.12 -0.63 8.23
N SER A 60 -10.32 -0.39 7.71
CA SER A 60 -10.66 0.87 7.04
C SER A 60 -10.73 2.08 7.99
N ASN A 61 -10.94 1.87 9.29
CA ASN A 61 -10.91 2.96 10.28
C ASN A 61 -9.47 3.34 10.64
N ALA A 62 -8.57 2.34 10.77
CA ALA A 62 -7.14 2.54 10.91
C ALA A 62 -6.53 3.25 9.70
N GLN A 63 -6.97 2.90 8.48
CA GLN A 63 -6.53 3.56 7.24
C GLN A 63 -6.78 5.08 7.23
N GLN A 64 -7.85 5.52 7.89
CA GLN A 64 -8.18 6.94 8.00
C GLN A 64 -7.23 7.73 8.90
N GLN A 65 -6.35 7.06 9.66
CA GLN A 65 -5.36 7.72 10.51
C GLN A 65 -4.02 7.95 9.79
N TYR A 66 -3.74 7.25 8.68
CA TYR A 66 -2.56 7.54 7.88
C TYR A 66 -2.64 8.93 7.23
N ARG A 67 -1.51 9.61 7.18
CA ARG A 67 -1.33 10.90 6.53
C ARG A 67 -0.09 10.80 5.66
N PHE A 68 -0.16 11.34 4.46
CA PHE A 68 0.95 11.38 3.52
C PHE A 68 1.21 12.84 3.18
N VAL A 69 2.40 13.31 3.49
CA VAL A 69 2.83 14.68 3.24
C VAL A 69 3.86 14.67 2.13
N VAL A 70 3.68 15.56 1.17
CA VAL A 70 4.52 15.69 -0.01
C VAL A 70 5.35 16.96 0.16
N GLU A 71 6.65 16.78 0.16
CA GLU A 71 7.65 17.84 0.16
C GLU A 71 8.38 17.82 -1.17
N VAL A 72 8.77 19.00 -1.64
CA VAL A 72 9.49 19.16 -2.91
C VAL A 72 10.73 19.99 -2.62
N GLU A 73 11.85 19.55 -3.17
CA GLU A 73 13.10 20.28 -3.09
C GLU A 73 12.94 21.74 -3.57
N GLY A 74 13.54 22.66 -2.82
CA GLY A 74 13.47 24.10 -3.09
C GLY A 74 12.20 24.78 -2.57
N LEU A 75 11.23 24.06 -2.00
CA LEU A 75 10.10 24.67 -1.29
C LEU A 75 10.41 24.77 0.21
N ALA A 76 10.23 25.95 0.78
CA ALA A 76 10.39 26.19 2.22
C ALA A 76 9.32 25.51 3.09
N LYS A 77 8.27 24.97 2.45
CA LYS A 77 7.03 24.52 3.05
C LYS A 77 6.59 23.24 2.33
N PRO A 78 6.06 22.20 3.02
CA PRO A 78 5.44 21.07 2.34
C PRO A 78 4.43 21.52 1.28
N LEU A 79 4.45 20.87 0.12
CA LEU A 79 3.58 21.20 -0.99
C LEU A 79 2.12 20.93 -0.63
N LYS A 80 1.85 19.73 -0.09
CA LYS A 80 0.51 19.32 0.35
C LYS A 80 0.54 18.11 1.26
N GLN A 81 -0.55 17.92 1.98
CA GLN A 81 -0.95 16.65 2.57
C GLN A 81 -2.04 16.05 1.68
N LEU A 82 -2.01 14.73 1.46
CA LEU A 82 -3.09 14.06 0.75
C LEU A 82 -4.42 14.18 1.51
N ASN A 83 -5.47 14.56 0.79
CA ASN A 83 -6.82 14.62 1.34
C ASN A 83 -7.44 13.21 1.46
N GLY A 84 -8.68 13.12 1.95
CA GLY A 84 -9.34 11.82 2.17
C GLY A 84 -9.50 10.98 0.90
N ALA A 85 -9.84 11.61 -0.24
CA ALA A 85 -10.03 10.92 -1.50
C ALA A 85 -8.70 10.47 -2.12
N GLU A 86 -7.71 11.35 -2.15
CA GLU A 86 -6.35 11.06 -2.64
C GLU A 86 -5.69 9.95 -1.81
N ARG A 87 -5.80 10.04 -0.48
CA ARG A 87 -5.33 9.00 0.43
C ARG A 87 -6.00 7.67 0.15
N LYS A 88 -7.32 7.65 -0.02
CA LYS A 88 -8.05 6.42 -0.35
C LYS A 88 -7.52 5.82 -1.66
N SER A 89 -7.32 6.64 -2.69
CA SER A 89 -6.80 6.20 -3.99
C SER A 89 -5.47 5.47 -3.88
N VAL A 90 -4.50 6.04 -3.16
CA VAL A 90 -3.15 5.44 -3.01
C VAL A 90 -3.10 4.24 -2.07
N LEU A 91 -4.07 4.12 -1.16
CA LEU A 91 -4.21 2.96 -0.28
C LEU A 91 -4.94 1.80 -0.98
N THR A 92 -5.83 2.08 -1.94
CA THR A 92 -6.50 1.02 -2.70
C THR A 92 -5.64 0.42 -3.80
N GLY A 93 -4.53 1.08 -4.17
CA GLY A 93 -3.62 0.59 -5.19
C GLY A 93 -2.73 1.69 -5.75
N GLU A 94 -2.27 1.47 -6.98
CA GLU A 94 -1.45 2.44 -7.69
C GLU A 94 -2.32 3.53 -8.34
N THR A 95 -1.91 4.79 -8.21
CA THR A 95 -2.61 5.96 -8.75
C THR A 95 -1.64 6.85 -9.52
N ASN A 96 -2.10 7.43 -10.63
CA ASN A 96 -1.33 8.42 -11.37
C ASN A 96 -1.09 9.68 -10.52
N ALA A 97 0.18 10.09 -10.43
CA ALA A 97 0.62 11.27 -9.70
C ALA A 97 -0.07 12.56 -10.18
N ALA A 98 -0.40 12.67 -11.47
CA ALA A 98 -1.12 13.82 -12.03
C ALA A 98 -2.52 13.98 -11.40
N THR A 99 -3.21 12.88 -11.09
CA THR A 99 -4.52 12.90 -10.40
C THR A 99 -4.40 13.41 -8.96
N ILE A 100 -3.24 13.24 -8.34
CA ILE A 100 -2.99 13.61 -6.94
C ILE A 100 -2.46 15.03 -6.82
N PHE A 101 -1.51 15.41 -7.67
CA PHE A 101 -0.85 16.71 -7.61
C PHE A 101 -1.55 17.75 -8.48
N GLY A 102 -2.26 17.33 -9.52
CA GLY A 102 -2.70 18.16 -10.64
C GLY A 102 -1.60 18.29 -11.69
N GLU A 103 -1.95 18.20 -12.97
CA GLU A 103 -1.01 18.21 -14.10
C GLU A 103 -0.03 19.39 -14.04
N SER A 104 -0.54 20.62 -13.98
CA SER A 104 0.29 21.83 -13.93
C SER A 104 1.26 21.86 -12.74
N LYS A 105 0.86 21.32 -11.58
CA LYS A 105 1.76 21.25 -10.42
C LYS A 105 2.79 20.14 -10.59
N LEU A 106 2.43 19.01 -11.20
CA LEU A 106 3.35 17.94 -11.50
C LEU A 106 4.45 18.39 -12.47
N GLU A 107 4.08 19.11 -13.52
CA GLU A 107 5.01 19.69 -14.49
C GLU A 107 6.02 20.64 -13.82
N ALA A 108 5.54 21.49 -12.90
CA ALA A 108 6.40 22.40 -12.14
C ALA A 108 7.37 21.71 -11.16
N MET A 109 7.21 20.40 -10.95
CA MET A 109 8.09 19.57 -10.12
C MET A 109 9.07 18.72 -10.93
N TYR A 110 8.98 18.67 -12.27
CA TYR A 110 9.97 17.94 -13.06
C TYR A 110 11.39 18.48 -12.83
N GLY A 111 12.35 17.56 -12.72
CA GLY A 111 13.74 17.85 -12.37
C GLY A 111 13.99 18.07 -10.88
N LYS A 112 12.95 18.10 -10.03
CA LYS A 112 13.10 18.27 -8.57
C LYS A 112 12.96 16.95 -7.83
N THR A 113 13.63 16.82 -6.68
CA THR A 113 13.37 15.71 -5.77
C THR A 113 12.06 15.93 -5.01
N VAL A 114 11.15 14.96 -5.14
CA VAL A 114 9.91 14.87 -4.37
C VAL A 114 10.10 13.85 -3.26
N THR A 115 9.76 14.25 -2.04
CA THR A 115 9.81 13.42 -0.84
C THR A 115 8.39 13.19 -0.34
N ILE A 116 7.98 11.94 -0.19
CA ILE A 116 6.72 11.58 0.45
C ILE A 116 7.02 10.99 1.81
N LYS A 117 6.47 11.65 2.83
CA LYS A 117 6.58 11.26 4.24
C LYS A 117 5.26 10.70 4.72
N SER A 118 5.28 9.55 5.37
CA SER A 118 4.11 8.94 6.01
C SER A 118 4.06 9.32 7.49
N TYR A 119 2.84 9.55 7.98
CA TYR A 119 2.56 9.85 9.38
C TYR A 119 1.32 9.10 9.84
N TRP A 120 1.25 8.87 11.14
CA TRP A 120 0.04 8.42 11.83
C TRP A 120 -0.58 9.58 12.60
N PHE A 121 -1.90 9.75 12.46
CA PHE A 121 -2.66 10.73 13.24
C PHE A 121 -3.05 10.12 14.59
N ASN A 122 -2.40 10.59 15.66
CA ASN A 122 -2.63 10.13 17.03
C ASN A 122 -3.96 10.70 17.57
N THR A 123 -5.00 9.86 17.58
CA THR A 123 -6.29 10.21 18.19
C THR A 123 -6.44 9.46 19.53
N GLY A 124 -6.45 10.17 20.65
CA GLY A 124 -6.56 9.53 21.97
C GLY A 124 -7.91 8.86 22.22
N LYS A 125 -7.87 7.67 22.85
CA LYS A 125 -8.95 6.91 23.53
C LYS A 125 -10.36 6.98 22.91
N ASN A 126 -10.45 6.81 21.58
CA ASN A 126 -11.60 6.43 20.73
C ASN A 126 -11.12 6.36 19.25
N GLY A 127 -9.88 5.87 19.07
CA GLY A 127 -8.99 6.06 17.90
C GLY A 127 -7.52 5.75 18.27
N THR A 128 -7.39 4.86 19.23
CA THR A 128 -6.65 5.00 20.49
C THR A 128 -5.18 4.59 20.39
N PHE A 129 -4.35 5.36 19.69
CA PHE A 129 -2.91 5.17 19.82
C PHE A 129 -2.20 6.47 20.18
N LYS A 130 -1.87 6.59 21.47
CA LYS A 130 -1.08 7.70 22.00
C LYS A 130 0.39 7.35 21.92
N PHE A 131 1.04 7.74 20.82
CA PHE A 131 2.49 7.88 20.82
C PHE A 131 2.91 8.83 21.95
N PRO A 132 4.03 8.56 22.62
CA PRO A 132 4.57 9.47 23.62
C PRO A 132 4.91 10.82 22.95
N VAL A 133 4.76 11.91 23.71
CA VAL A 133 4.76 13.29 23.18
C VAL A 133 6.09 13.64 22.50
N ASP A 134 7.18 13.01 22.93
CA ASP A 134 8.53 13.11 22.36
C ASP A 134 8.66 12.54 20.94
N ARG A 135 7.77 11.62 20.53
CA ARG A 135 7.68 11.14 19.13
C ARG A 135 6.71 11.94 18.25
N GLN A 136 6.04 12.95 18.80
CA GLN A 136 5.23 13.87 18.00
C GLN A 136 6.19 14.85 17.33
N VAL A 137 6.39 14.68 16.04
CA VAL A 137 7.33 15.50 15.28
C VAL A 137 6.62 16.00 14.05
N ALA A 138 6.06 17.20 14.15
CA ALA A 138 6.12 18.23 13.12
C ALA A 138 5.09 19.34 13.37
N ASN A 139 5.58 20.53 13.70
CA ASN A 139 4.85 21.76 13.42
C ASN A 139 5.03 22.05 11.92
N PHE A 140 4.13 21.55 11.07
CA PHE A 140 4.10 22.00 9.68
C PHE A 140 3.45 23.39 9.66
N THR A 141 4.25 24.44 9.65
CA THR A 141 3.83 25.85 9.75
C THR A 141 2.99 26.36 8.56
N THR A 142 2.48 25.48 7.68
CA THR A 142 2.23 25.83 6.28
C THR A 142 1.08 25.12 5.59
N MET A 143 0.58 24.02 6.13
CA MET A 143 -0.62 23.36 5.63
C MET A 143 -1.75 23.79 6.57
N ALA A 144 -2.75 24.51 6.08
CA ALA A 144 -3.70 25.24 6.92
C ALA A 144 -4.41 24.33 7.96
N GLY A 145 -4.17 24.59 9.26
CA GLY A 145 -5.00 24.11 10.38
C GLY A 145 -4.25 23.59 11.61
N ASP A 146 -4.80 23.86 12.80
CA ASP A 146 -4.26 23.56 14.14
C ASP A 146 -4.15 22.06 14.51
N ASN A 147 -4.51 21.15 13.60
CA ASN A 147 -4.60 19.72 13.91
C ASN A 147 -3.27 18.96 13.76
N MET A 148 -2.21 19.58 13.23
CA MET A 148 -1.00 18.84 12.83
C MET A 148 -0.03 18.50 13.96
N THR A 149 -0.19 19.09 15.15
CA THR A 149 0.60 18.74 16.36
C THR A 149 0.41 17.30 16.84
N LYS A 150 -0.51 16.54 16.22
CA LYS A 150 -0.85 15.15 16.58
C LYS A 150 -0.32 14.12 15.58
N MET A 151 0.52 14.51 14.63
CA MET A 151 1.10 13.57 13.66
C MET A 151 2.39 12.97 14.19
N VAL A 152 2.53 11.66 14.00
CA VAL A 152 3.74 10.92 14.35
C VAL A 152 4.35 10.38 13.06
N PRO A 153 5.63 10.69 12.76
CA PRO A 153 6.28 10.18 11.57
C PRO A 153 6.35 8.66 11.61
N LEU A 154 6.12 8.03 10.45
CA LEU A 154 6.22 6.59 10.26
C LEU A 154 7.38 6.27 9.33
N GLY A 155 8.32 5.45 9.81
CA GLY A 155 9.40 4.91 8.98
C GLY A 155 10.25 5.96 8.27
N ALA A 156 10.90 5.52 7.20
CA ALA A 156 11.72 6.37 6.34
C ALA A 156 10.87 7.10 5.30
N SER A 157 11.31 8.29 4.91
CA SER A 157 10.72 9.02 3.79
C SER A 157 11.10 8.35 2.46
N ASN A 158 10.20 8.39 1.48
CA ASN A 158 10.51 7.95 0.12
C ASN A 158 10.82 9.16 -0.75
N THR A 159 11.92 9.12 -1.49
CA THR A 159 12.41 10.24 -2.30
C THR A 159 12.61 9.80 -3.75
N LEU A 160 12.16 10.62 -4.70
CA LEU A 160 12.38 10.40 -6.13
C LEU A 160 12.54 11.74 -6.84
N THR A 161 13.50 11.83 -7.75
CA THR A 161 13.57 12.95 -8.70
C THR A 161 12.58 12.71 -9.83
N LEU A 162 11.63 13.63 -10.00
CA LEU A 162 10.64 13.52 -11.06
C LEU A 162 11.27 13.80 -12.42
N VAL A 163 10.95 12.95 -13.39
CA VAL A 163 11.42 13.08 -14.77
C VAL A 163 10.25 13.53 -15.64
N ASP A 164 10.48 14.51 -16.51
CA ASP A 164 9.52 14.91 -17.53
C ASP A 164 9.39 13.79 -18.59
N PRO A 165 8.21 13.17 -18.75
CA PRO A 165 8.00 12.10 -19.73
C PRO A 165 8.31 12.50 -21.18
N ALA A 166 8.20 13.79 -21.51
CA ALA A 166 8.52 14.32 -22.84
C ALA A 166 10.02 14.33 -23.14
N THR A 167 10.86 14.35 -22.09
CA THR A 167 12.32 14.33 -22.23
C THR A 167 12.90 12.92 -22.33
N LEU A 168 12.06 11.90 -22.16
CA LEU A 168 12.48 10.50 -22.27
C LEU A 168 12.78 10.16 -23.75
N ASN A 169 14.07 9.98 -24.05
CA ASN A 169 14.55 9.51 -25.35
C ASN A 169 14.23 8.03 -25.55
N CYS A 170 13.03 7.75 -26.03
CA CYS A 170 12.59 6.39 -26.30
C CYS A 170 12.91 6.04 -27.75
N THR A 171 13.78 5.06 -27.96
CA THR A 171 13.90 4.44 -29.28
C THR A 171 12.58 3.75 -29.59
N PRO A 172 11.93 4.02 -30.74
CA PRO A 172 10.75 3.29 -31.14
C PRO A 172 11.10 1.79 -31.15
N ALA A 173 10.26 0.96 -30.52
CA ALA A 173 10.35 -0.46 -30.74
C ALA A 173 10.26 -0.67 -32.26
N GLY A 174 11.32 -1.23 -32.86
CA GLY A 174 11.32 -1.53 -34.28
C GLY A 174 10.09 -2.38 -34.63
N PRO A 175 9.58 -2.31 -35.87
CA PRO A 175 8.47 -3.16 -36.28
C PRO A 175 8.80 -4.60 -35.89
N ALA A 176 7.90 -5.23 -35.14
CA ALA A 176 8.01 -6.66 -34.84
C ALA A 176 8.28 -7.39 -36.16
N PRO A 177 9.23 -8.35 -36.22
CA PRO A 177 9.40 -9.18 -37.40
C PRO A 177 8.02 -9.70 -37.78
N LYS A 178 7.55 -9.38 -38.98
CA LYS A 178 6.41 -10.10 -39.52
C LYS A 178 6.88 -11.53 -39.64
N ASP A 179 6.30 -12.43 -38.85
CA ASP A 179 6.39 -13.86 -39.11
C ASP A 179 5.89 -14.06 -40.54
N SER A 180 6.81 -14.17 -41.49
CA SER A 180 6.52 -14.69 -42.82
C SER A 180 6.11 -16.14 -42.61
N ALA A 181 4.81 -16.37 -42.48
CA ALA A 181 4.21 -17.64 -42.80
C ALA A 181 4.33 -17.85 -44.32
N ASP A 182 5.55 -18.12 -44.80
CA ASP A 182 5.73 -18.78 -46.07
C ASP A 182 5.35 -20.25 -45.86
N ASP A 183 4.07 -20.47 -46.12
CA ASP A 183 3.46 -21.70 -46.55
C ASP A 183 4.29 -22.33 -47.68
N ILE A 184 5.27 -23.17 -47.31
CA ILE A 184 5.84 -24.15 -48.23
C ILE A 184 4.91 -25.36 -48.20
N THR A 185 3.82 -25.26 -48.95
CA THR A 185 3.10 -26.43 -49.44
C THR A 185 4.06 -27.23 -50.33
N VAL A 186 4.61 -28.34 -49.80
CA VAL A 186 5.34 -29.33 -50.59
C VAL A 186 4.31 -30.20 -51.32
N PRO A 187 4.21 -30.16 -52.65
CA PRO A 187 3.41 -31.15 -53.36
C PRO A 187 4.14 -32.49 -53.30
N THR A 188 3.52 -33.47 -52.62
CA THR A 188 3.95 -34.86 -52.61
C THR A 188 3.74 -35.46 -54.00
N SER A 189 4.73 -35.33 -54.89
CA SER A 189 4.74 -36.07 -56.16
C SER A 189 4.99 -37.55 -55.87
N HIS A 190 3.94 -38.37 -55.96
CA HIS A 190 4.06 -39.81 -56.11
C HIS A 190 4.63 -40.11 -57.50
N CYS A 191 5.91 -40.48 -57.58
CA CYS A 191 6.46 -41.15 -58.75
C CYS A 191 6.48 -42.66 -58.52
N CYS A 192 5.70 -43.36 -59.33
CA CYS A 192 5.79 -44.80 -59.56
C CYS A 192 7.08 -45.17 -60.34
N SER A 193 7.45 -46.45 -60.23
CA SER A 193 8.44 -47.23 -61.00
C SER A 193 9.78 -47.44 -60.29
N VAL A 194 10.03 -48.65 -59.76
CA VAL A 194 10.48 -49.82 -60.54
C VAL A 194 9.82 -51.08 -59.97
#